data_AF-A0A8B2ZBZ5-F1
#
_entry.id   AF-A0A8B2ZBZ5-F1
#
_cell.length_a   1.000
_cell.length_b   1.000
_cell.length_c   1.000
_cell.angle_alpha   90.00
_cell.angle_beta   90.00
_cell.angle_gamma   90.00
#
_symmetry.space_group_name_H-M   'P 1'
#
loop_
_entity.id
_entity.type
_entity.pdbx_description
1 polymer ?
#
loop_
_entity_poly.entity_id
_entity_poly.type
_entity_poly.pdbx_seq_one_letter_code
_entity_poly.pdbx_strand_id
1 'polypeptide(L)'
;MTYIAQLSDGSNTQFFPRTRWDALLNVPSLVQPSALKITRWGNAVTAKNGCEIASNSSLTRLDFVNFSILNVYAWIKLPKLDVWKYVEVASIPKAALNGYSKTQELTSKRFVDEFKLDLGITTNSTLTVYSRTAIASGSGFPYMVSYILYN
;
A
#
# COMPACT_ATOMS: atom_id res chain seq x y z
N MET A 1 -14.39 18.24 20.90
CA MET A 1 -15.36 17.85 19.86
C MET A 1 -14.93 16.49 19.34
N THR A 2 -15.69 15.44 19.64
CA THR A 2 -15.37 14.08 19.20
C THR A 2 -16.08 13.85 17.88
N TYR A 3 -15.33 13.68 16.80
CA TYR A 3 -15.91 13.36 15.50
C TYR A 3 -16.21 11.86 15.47
N ILE A 4 -17.45 11.48 15.18
CA ILE A 4 -17.87 10.09 15.02
C ILE A 4 -18.17 9.89 13.52
N ALA A 5 -17.28 9.22 12.79
CA ALA A 5 -17.63 8.72 11.47
C ALA A 5 -18.62 7.57 11.64
N GLN A 6 -19.86 7.76 11.19
CA GLN A 6 -20.83 6.68 11.05
C GLN A 6 -20.65 6.06 9.66
N LEU A 7 -19.98 4.92 9.61
CA LEU A 7 -20.00 4.06 8.43
C LEU A 7 -21.25 3.17 8.52
N SER A 8 -22.12 3.25 7.52
CA SER A 8 -23.26 2.34 7.35
C SER A 8 -23.02 1.51 6.09
N ASP A 9 -23.30 0.21 6.18
CA ASP A 9 -23.33 -0.71 5.04
C ASP A 9 -24.71 -0.74 4.35
N GLY A 10 -25.61 0.19 4.69
CA GLY A 10 -27.01 0.20 4.24
C GLY A 10 -27.95 -0.65 5.10
N SER A 11 -27.41 -1.42 6.06
CA SER A 11 -28.17 -1.96 7.18
C SER A 11 -28.03 -1.01 8.39
N ASN A 12 -28.91 -1.13 9.39
CA ASN A 12 -28.88 -0.29 10.61
C ASN A 12 -27.62 -0.49 11.50
N THR A 13 -26.57 -1.13 10.97
CA THR A 13 -25.35 -1.46 11.68
C THR A 13 -24.33 -0.33 11.52
N GLN A 14 -24.03 0.37 12.62
CA GLN A 14 -23.02 1.43 12.65
C GLN A 14 -21.65 0.84 12.98
N PHE A 15 -20.65 1.10 12.14
CA PHE A 15 -19.25 0.75 12.42
C PHE A 15 -18.48 1.98 12.90
N PHE A 16 -17.89 1.88 14.09
CA PHE A 16 -17.02 2.91 14.65
C PHE A 16 -15.56 2.61 14.27
N PRO A 17 -14.90 3.47 13.47
CA PRO A 17 -13.50 3.25 13.17
C PRO A 17 -12.65 3.41 14.45
N ARG A 18 -11.64 2.55 14.63
CA ARG A 18 -10.68 2.70 15.75
C ARG A 18 -9.86 3.98 15.57
N THR A 19 -9.39 4.55 16.67
CA THR A 19 -8.62 5.82 16.83
C THR A 19 -7.50 6.16 15.82
N ARG A 20 -7.13 5.27 14.88
CA ARG A 20 -6.17 5.57 13.81
C ARG A 20 -6.79 6.23 12.57
N TRP A 21 -8.11 6.38 12.53
CA TRP A 21 -8.83 6.99 11.40
C TRP A 21 -9.29 8.43 11.67
N ASP A 22 -8.96 8.99 12.85
CA ASP A 22 -9.34 10.36 13.24
C ASP A 22 -8.82 11.42 12.26
N ALA A 23 -7.69 11.17 11.60
CA ALA A 23 -7.14 12.06 10.59
C ALA A 23 -8.05 12.24 9.35
N LEU A 24 -8.91 11.25 9.06
CA LEU A 24 -9.84 11.30 7.92
C LEU A 24 -11.10 12.11 8.24
N LEU A 25 -11.40 12.35 9.52
CA LEU A 25 -12.56 13.15 9.95
C LEU A 25 -12.35 14.66 9.72
N ASN A 26 -11.11 15.09 9.58
CA ASN A 26 -10.75 16.49 9.35
C ASN A 26 -10.62 16.86 7.85
N VAL A 27 -10.89 15.92 6.93
CA VAL A 27 -10.82 16.19 5.49
C VAL A 27 -12.21 16.66 5.01
N PRO A 28 -12.37 17.92 4.57
CA PRO A 28 -13.68 18.49 4.20
C PRO A 28 -14.43 17.69 3.12
N SER A 29 -13.70 16.98 2.25
CA SER A 29 -14.30 16.11 1.22
C SER A 29 -14.98 14.86 1.77
N LEU A 30 -14.78 14.53 3.05
CA LEU A 30 -15.42 13.42 3.76
C LEU A 30 -16.59 13.87 4.66
N VAL A 31 -16.87 15.17 4.71
CA VAL A 31 -17.96 15.78 5.48
C VAL A 31 -19.32 15.61 4.78
N GLN A 32 -19.32 15.14 3.53
CA GLN A 32 -20.53 14.74 2.80
C GLN A 32 -20.68 13.20 2.85
N PRO A 33 -21.90 12.66 2.99
CA PRO A 33 -22.13 11.22 2.92
C PRO A 33 -21.62 10.70 1.57
N SER A 34 -20.50 9.99 1.59
CA SER A 34 -19.89 9.40 0.40
C SER A 34 -19.73 7.90 0.64
N ALA A 35 -20.04 7.12 -0.39
CA ALA A 35 -19.89 5.68 -0.33
C ALA A 35 -18.40 5.33 -0.34
N LEU A 36 -17.89 4.85 0.79
CA LEU A 36 -16.56 4.25 0.87
C LEU A 36 -16.64 2.83 0.32
N LYS A 37 -15.93 2.55 -0.78
CA LYS A 37 -15.76 1.17 -1.26
C LYS A 37 -14.40 0.65 -0.85
N ILE A 38 -14.39 -0.49 -0.14
CA ILE A 38 -13.16 -1.20 0.23
C ILE A 38 -13.05 -2.44 -0.62
N THR A 39 -11.95 -2.57 -1.37
CA THR A 39 -11.64 -3.78 -2.14
C THR A 39 -10.36 -4.41 -1.60
N ARG A 40 -10.39 -5.71 -1.33
CA ARG A 40 -9.25 -6.45 -0.80
C ARG A 40 -8.90 -7.62 -1.70
N TRP A 41 -7.62 -7.78 -1.98
CA TRP A 41 -7.06 -8.94 -2.67
C TRP A 41 -6.06 -9.64 -1.76
N GLY A 42 -6.24 -10.94 -1.58
CA GLY A 42 -5.23 -11.82 -0.98
C GLY A 42 -4.35 -12.42 -2.06
N ASN A 43 -3.06 -12.58 -1.77
CA ASN A 43 -2.11 -13.29 -2.62
C ASN A 43 -2.05 -12.83 -4.08
N ALA A 44 -2.24 -11.52 -4.28
CA ALA A 44 -2.30 -10.91 -5.60
C ALA A 44 -0.96 -10.30 -6.05
N VAL A 45 0.07 -10.35 -5.20
CA VAL A 45 1.40 -9.83 -5.52
C VAL A 45 2.21 -10.93 -6.21
N THR A 46 2.75 -10.63 -7.39
CA THR A 46 3.57 -11.57 -8.19
C THR A 46 5.03 -11.15 -8.13
N ALA A 47 5.94 -12.07 -7.83
CA ALA A 47 7.36 -11.79 -7.73
C ALA A 47 8.00 -11.43 -9.09
N LYS A 48 9.08 -10.64 -9.06
CA LYS A 48 9.90 -10.27 -10.22
C LYS A 48 11.40 -10.44 -9.93
N ASN A 49 12.20 -10.51 -10.99
CA ASN A 49 13.67 -10.38 -10.94
C ASN A 49 14.36 -11.28 -9.88
N GLY A 50 13.92 -12.53 -9.75
CA GLY A 50 14.51 -13.49 -8.81
C GLY A 50 14.15 -13.25 -7.34
N CYS A 51 13.20 -12.36 -7.04
CA CYS A 51 12.62 -12.24 -5.71
C CYS A 51 11.62 -13.38 -5.45
N GLU A 52 11.35 -13.66 -4.18
CA GLU A 52 10.27 -14.56 -3.75
C GLU A 52 9.25 -13.78 -2.90
N ILE A 53 7.97 -14.14 -2.99
CA ILE A 53 6.88 -13.53 -2.23
C ILE A 53 6.22 -14.60 -1.37
N ALA A 54 6.03 -14.32 -0.08
CA ALA A 54 5.31 -15.25 0.79
C ALA A 54 3.81 -15.30 0.47
N SER A 55 3.16 -16.41 0.82
CA SER A 55 1.75 -16.71 0.55
C SER A 55 0.73 -15.93 1.41
N ASN A 56 1.13 -14.82 2.02
CA ASN A 56 0.30 -13.96 2.86
C ASN A 56 0.33 -12.49 2.42
N SER A 57 0.67 -12.24 1.15
CA SER A 57 0.58 -10.88 0.60
C SER A 57 -0.88 -10.42 0.56
N SER A 58 -1.09 -9.13 0.81
CA SER A 58 -2.41 -8.54 0.74
C SER A 58 -2.36 -7.13 0.20
N LEU A 59 -3.40 -6.81 -0.56
CA LEU A 59 -3.62 -5.51 -1.14
C LEU A 59 -4.99 -5.03 -0.69
N THR A 60 -5.07 -3.80 -0.20
CA THR A 60 -6.35 -3.19 0.17
C THR A 60 -6.44 -1.81 -0.46
N ARG A 61 -7.52 -1.56 -1.20
CA ARG A 61 -7.82 -0.26 -1.77
C ARG A 61 -9.09 0.31 -1.15
N LEU A 62 -9.02 1.58 -0.77
CA LEU A 62 -10.13 2.36 -0.26
C LEU A 62 -10.44 3.43 -1.29
N ASP A 63 -11.61 3.35 -1.91
CA ASP A 63 -12.03 4.25 -2.97
C ASP A 63 -12.86 5.41 -2.40
N PHE A 64 -12.45 6.63 -2.77
CA PHE A 64 -13.18 7.88 -2.55
C PHE A 64 -13.57 8.48 -3.90
N VAL A 65 -14.34 9.58 -3.88
CA VAL A 65 -14.89 10.18 -5.12
C VAL A 65 -13.80 10.59 -6.12
N ASN A 66 -12.68 11.15 -5.65
CA ASN A 66 -11.64 11.74 -6.51
C ASN A 66 -10.27 11.08 -6.39
N PHE A 67 -10.10 10.17 -5.45
CA PHE A 67 -8.82 9.52 -5.18
C PHE A 67 -9.07 8.17 -4.50
N SER A 68 -8.04 7.34 -4.43
CA SER A 68 -8.08 6.12 -3.64
C SER A 68 -6.85 5.99 -2.77
N ILE A 69 -6.97 5.31 -1.64
CA ILE A 69 -5.82 4.92 -0.82
C ILE A 69 -5.51 3.45 -1.11
N LEU A 70 -4.29 3.16 -1.54
CA LEU A 70 -3.80 1.82 -1.78
C LEU A 70 -2.80 1.42 -0.69
N ASN A 71 -3.09 0.31 -0.01
CA ASN A 71 -2.20 -0.31 0.96
C ASN A 71 -1.70 -1.62 0.40
N VAL A 72 -0.37 -1.78 0.38
CA VAL A 72 0.31 -2.99 -0.07
C VAL A 72 1.06 -3.61 1.11
N TYR A 73 0.81 -4.89 1.35
CA TYR A 73 1.58 -5.72 2.27
C TYR A 73 2.09 -6.96 1.53
N ALA A 74 3.39 -7.23 1.60
CA ALA A 74 3.96 -8.49 1.17
C ALA A 74 5.21 -8.81 1.98
N TRP A 75 5.49 -10.08 2.25
CA TRP A 75 6.82 -10.48 2.70
C TRP A 75 7.65 -10.83 1.47
N ILE A 76 8.76 -10.12 1.27
CA ILE A 76 9.60 -10.23 0.07
C ILE A 76 10.97 -10.74 0.47
N LYS A 77 11.45 -11.76 -0.25
CA LYS A 77 12.81 -12.26 -0.14
C LYS A 77 13.60 -11.81 -1.36
N LEU A 78 14.72 -11.15 -1.14
CA LEU A 78 15.54 -10.58 -2.20
C LEU A 78 16.63 -11.57 -2.65
N PRO A 79 17.00 -11.54 -3.94
CA PRO A 79 18.29 -12.06 -4.36
C PRO A 79 19.42 -11.20 -3.77
N LYS A 80 20.67 -11.62 -3.97
CA LYS A 80 21.82 -10.77 -3.61
C LYS A 80 21.71 -9.43 -4.35
N LEU A 81 21.79 -8.32 -3.63
CA LEU A 81 21.85 -6.98 -4.20
C LEU A 81 23.14 -6.29 -3.80
N ASP A 82 23.76 -5.60 -4.76
CA ASP A 82 24.87 -4.69 -4.47
C ASP A 82 24.36 -3.39 -3.83
N VAL A 83 25.29 -2.54 -3.38
CA VAL A 83 24.99 -1.19 -2.87
C VAL A 83 24.45 -0.33 -4.01
N TRP A 84 23.49 0.56 -3.73
CA TRP A 84 22.93 1.52 -4.71
C TRP A 84 22.26 0.85 -5.91
N LYS A 85 21.53 -0.25 -5.68
CA LYS A 85 20.90 -1.04 -6.73
C LYS A 85 19.38 -0.85 -6.72
N TYR A 86 18.84 -0.40 -7.84
CA TYR A 86 17.40 -0.40 -8.12
C TYR A 86 16.95 -1.75 -8.65
N VAL A 87 15.85 -2.28 -8.11
CA VAL A 87 15.22 -3.53 -8.55
C VAL A 87 13.70 -3.43 -8.48
N GLU A 88 13.03 -3.85 -9.54
CA GLU A 88 11.59 -4.16 -9.49
C GLU A 88 11.41 -5.53 -8.81
N VAL A 89 10.78 -5.56 -7.65
CA VAL A 89 10.73 -6.78 -6.82
C VAL A 89 9.44 -7.58 -7.01
N ALA A 90 8.36 -6.90 -7.38
CA ALA A 90 7.07 -7.55 -7.59
C ALA A 90 6.12 -6.66 -8.40
N SER A 91 5.03 -7.24 -8.89
CA SER A 91 3.89 -6.52 -9.47
C SER A 91 2.59 -6.81 -8.73
N ILE A 92 1.71 -5.83 -8.71
CA ILE A 92 0.32 -5.97 -8.27
C ILE A 92 -0.62 -5.95 -9.49
N PRO A 93 -1.87 -6.41 -9.39
CA PRO A 93 -2.80 -6.39 -10.52
C PRO A 93 -3.08 -4.94 -10.94
N LYS A 94 -3.07 -4.63 -12.24
CA LYS A 94 -3.39 -3.27 -12.72
C LYS A 94 -4.78 -2.79 -12.28
N ALA A 95 -5.71 -3.71 -12.08
CA ALA A 95 -7.04 -3.41 -11.53
C ALA A 95 -6.96 -2.74 -10.14
N ALA A 96 -5.89 -2.97 -9.38
CA ALA A 96 -5.61 -2.28 -8.12
C ALA A 96 -5.49 -0.76 -8.29
N LEU A 97 -4.95 -0.29 -9.41
CA LEU A 97 -4.77 1.13 -9.66
C LEU A 97 -6.05 1.84 -10.12
N ASN A 98 -7.13 1.11 -10.40
CA ASN A 98 -8.44 1.70 -10.78
C ASN A 98 -8.41 2.72 -11.95
N GLY A 99 -7.42 2.65 -12.84
CA GLY A 99 -7.24 3.64 -13.90
C GLY A 99 -6.63 4.97 -13.46
N TYR A 100 -6.22 5.12 -12.19
CA TYR A 100 -5.44 6.26 -11.74
C TYR A 100 -4.05 6.27 -12.37
N SER A 101 -3.59 7.46 -12.75
CA SER A 101 -2.33 7.67 -13.45
C SER A 101 -1.19 8.16 -12.55
N LYS A 102 -1.51 8.69 -11.35
CA LYS A 102 -0.55 9.25 -10.40
C LYS A 102 -0.61 8.53 -9.06
N THR A 103 0.54 8.46 -8.40
CA THR A 103 0.70 7.87 -7.07
C THR A 103 1.53 8.79 -6.19
N GLN A 104 1.07 9.06 -4.98
CA GLN A 104 1.84 9.80 -3.97
C GLN A 104 1.95 8.95 -2.70
N GLU A 105 3.16 8.82 -2.17
CA GLU A 105 3.39 8.07 -0.94
C GLU A 105 2.76 8.80 0.26
N LEU A 106 1.96 8.07 1.05
CA LEU A 106 1.41 8.56 2.33
C LEU A 106 2.33 8.21 3.49
N THR A 107 2.79 6.96 3.50
CA THR A 107 3.65 6.40 4.54
C THR A 107 4.33 5.17 3.99
N SER A 108 5.66 5.16 3.97
CA SER A 108 6.44 3.93 4.06
C SER A 108 6.73 3.69 5.53
N LYS A 109 6.17 2.61 6.11
CA LYS A 109 6.79 2.09 7.32
C LYS A 109 8.02 1.32 6.88
N ARG A 110 9.18 1.96 7.00
CA ARG A 110 10.48 1.33 6.78
C ARG A 110 10.74 0.35 7.92
N PHE A 111 10.19 -0.86 7.79
CA PHE A 111 10.43 -1.95 8.76
C PHE A 111 11.77 -2.65 8.56
N VAL A 112 12.49 -2.28 7.51
CA VAL A 112 13.87 -2.70 7.26
C VAL A 112 14.73 -1.57 7.78
N ASP A 113 15.58 -1.87 8.76
CA ASP A 113 16.71 -1.07 9.24
C ASP A 113 16.89 0.21 8.41
N GLU A 114 16.54 1.37 9.00
CA GLU A 114 16.07 2.59 8.31
C GLU A 114 16.97 3.13 7.18
N PHE A 115 18.18 2.57 7.07
CA PHE A 115 19.23 2.93 6.14
C PHE A 115 19.53 1.89 5.05
N LYS A 116 18.83 0.75 4.95
CA LYS A 116 19.20 -0.33 4.01
C LYS A 116 18.46 -0.31 2.67
N LEU A 117 17.16 0.03 2.67
CA LEU A 117 16.31 -0.07 1.49
C LEU A 117 15.33 1.12 1.43
N ASP A 118 15.23 1.75 0.27
CA ASP A 118 14.09 2.60 -0.08
C ASP A 118 13.06 1.74 -0.84
N LEU A 119 11.77 1.94 -0.56
CA LEU A 119 10.65 1.20 -1.16
C LEU A 119 9.85 2.13 -2.06
N GLY A 120 9.21 1.61 -3.10
CA GLY A 120 8.46 2.43 -4.05
C GLY A 120 7.39 1.67 -4.81
N ILE A 121 6.35 2.36 -5.27
CA ILE A 121 5.44 1.84 -6.30
C ILE A 121 5.56 2.71 -7.54
N THR A 122 5.56 2.07 -8.70
CA THR A 122 5.43 2.77 -9.97
C THR A 122 3.97 2.82 -10.40
N THR A 123 3.65 3.78 -11.26
CA THR A 123 2.35 3.91 -11.93
C THR A 123 2.02 2.69 -12.83
N ASN A 124 3.00 1.83 -13.11
CA ASN A 124 2.83 0.55 -13.81
C ASN A 124 2.56 -0.63 -12.87
N SER A 125 2.02 -0.38 -11.67
CA SER A 125 1.66 -1.43 -10.69
C SER A 125 2.85 -2.30 -10.27
N THR A 126 4.06 -1.74 -10.25
CA THR A 126 5.27 -2.47 -9.88
C THR A 126 5.83 -1.95 -8.57
N LEU A 127 6.09 -2.88 -7.64
CA LEU A 127 6.78 -2.63 -6.38
C LEU A 127 8.29 -2.63 -6.64
N THR A 128 8.98 -1.69 -6.03
CA THR A 128 10.39 -1.43 -6.31
C THR A 128 11.16 -1.28 -5.01
N VAL A 129 12.42 -1.69 -5.04
CA VAL A 129 13.38 -1.39 -3.97
C VAL A 129 14.60 -0.71 -4.55
N TYR A 130 15.21 0.15 -3.74
CA TYR A 130 16.52 0.70 -3.99
C TYR A 130 17.41 0.44 -2.79
N SER A 131 18.44 -0.38 -2.96
CA SER A 131 19.36 -0.71 -1.87
C SER A 131 20.33 0.43 -1.61
N ARG A 132 20.52 0.79 -0.35
CA ARG A 132 21.55 1.75 0.10
C ARG A 132 22.80 1.05 0.62
N THR A 133 22.70 -0.23 0.95
CA THR A 133 23.78 -1.12 1.37
C THR A 133 23.68 -2.43 0.60
N ALA A 134 24.75 -3.23 0.59
CA ALA A 134 24.68 -4.57 0.02
C ALA A 134 23.69 -5.44 0.81
N ILE A 135 22.94 -6.30 0.11
CA ILE A 135 21.95 -7.22 0.68
C ILE A 135 22.38 -8.65 0.33
N ALA A 136 22.45 -9.50 1.36
CA ALA A 136 22.75 -10.92 1.16
C ALA A 136 21.58 -11.63 0.46
N SER A 137 21.91 -12.66 -0.33
CA SER A 137 20.89 -13.48 -0.97
C SER A 137 19.99 -14.14 0.07
N GLY A 138 18.69 -14.15 -0.20
CA GLY A 138 17.70 -14.76 0.67
C GLY A 138 17.27 -13.91 1.85
N SER A 139 17.70 -12.65 1.93
CA SER A 139 17.24 -11.71 2.95
C SER A 139 15.74 -11.41 2.76
N GLY A 140 14.93 -11.77 3.76
CA GLY A 140 13.49 -11.53 3.79
C GLY A 140 13.13 -10.28 4.58
N PHE A 141 12.16 -9.51 4.13
CA PHE A 141 11.65 -8.34 4.84
C PHE A 141 10.16 -8.09 4.55
N PRO A 142 9.44 -7.41 5.47
CA PRO A 142 8.07 -6.99 5.22
C PRO A 142 8.07 -5.72 4.36
N TYR A 143 7.43 -5.79 3.21
CA TYR A 143 7.13 -4.68 2.32
C TYR A 143 5.76 -4.10 2.69
N MET A 144 5.74 -2.93 3.34
CA MET A 144 4.51 -2.26 3.77
C MET A 144 4.51 -0.80 3.31
N VAL A 145 3.62 -0.46 2.38
CA VAL A 145 3.52 0.90 1.83
C VAL A 145 2.07 1.31 1.63
N SER A 146 1.81 2.61 1.82
CA SER A 146 0.52 3.25 1.60
C SER A 146 0.67 4.40 0.62
N TYR A 147 -0.19 4.44 -0.40
CA TYR A 147 -0.19 5.46 -1.45
C TYR A 147 -1.58 6.09 -1.64
N ILE A 148 -1.62 7.39 -1.94
CA ILE A 148 -2.76 8.03 -2.61
C ILE A 148 -2.62 7.75 -4.10
N LEU A 149 -3.70 7.27 -4.72
CA LEU A 149 -3.89 7.14 -6.16
C LEU A 149 -4.83 8.26 -6.62
N TYR A 150 -4.46 8.97 -7.67
CA TYR A 150 -5.22 10.11 -8.21
C TYR A 150 -4.88 10.36 -9.69
N ASN A 151 -5.55 11.34 -10.31
CA ASN A 151 -5.28 11.79 -11.68
C ASN A 151 -4.65 13.17 -11.73
#